data_AF-A0A5B7X8C3-F1
#
_entry.id   AF-A0A5B7X8C3-F1
#
_cell.length_a   1.000
_cell.length_b   1.000
_cell.length_c   1.000
_cell.angle_alpha   90.00
_cell.angle_beta   90.00
_cell.angle_gamma   90.00
#
_symmetry.space_group_name_H-M   'P 1'
#
loop_
_entity.id
_entity.type
_entity.pdbx_description
1 polymer ?
#
loop_
_entity_poly.entity_id
_entity_poly.type
_entity_poly.pdbx_seq_one_letter_code
_entity_poly.pdbx_strand_id
1 'polypeptide(L)'
;MTTIPKDKNFDSSLILLRDGYEFIQKKREKLGTDIFRTRLMLKKAICMSGKEAAEVFYDTEKFQRKGATPKRVQKTLFGQKGVQTLDNSAHRQRKEMFMSLMKPDSLRGFLEIQRSYWEKYIDKWEKEEQIILFNEAQELLCRAVCTWSGVPLREEEVQQRARDFGAMVDAFGAIGPRHWRGKQARKRAEKWIGNLIKEIRNGKIHVEKGTAYFEIRYSP
;
A
#
# COMPACT_ATOMS: atom_id res chain seq x y z
N MET A 1 -37.00 12.20 -8.95
CA MET A 1 -35.68 11.55 -8.83
C MET A 1 -34.61 12.56 -9.20
N THR A 2 -33.71 12.90 -8.27
CA THR A 2 -32.61 13.82 -8.54
C THR A 2 -31.54 13.09 -9.36
N THR A 3 -31.20 13.61 -10.53
CA THR A 3 -30.20 12.99 -11.42
C THR A 3 -28.80 13.42 -11.02
N ILE A 4 -27.89 12.46 -10.80
CA ILE A 4 -26.48 12.76 -10.48
C ILE A 4 -25.86 13.56 -11.65
N PRO A 5 -25.30 14.76 -11.40
CA PRO A 5 -24.64 15.57 -12.42
C PRO A 5 -23.58 14.77 -13.17
N LYS A 6 -23.44 15.01 -14.48
CA LYS A 6 -22.49 14.28 -15.33
C LYS A 6 -21.38 15.24 -15.79
N ASP A 7 -20.15 14.80 -15.65
CA ASP A 7 -18.99 15.43 -16.27
C ASP A 7 -19.17 15.49 -17.81
N LYS A 8 -18.82 16.63 -18.41
CA LYS A 8 -19.03 16.86 -19.85
C LYS A 8 -18.07 16.06 -20.73
N ASN A 9 -16.91 15.69 -20.20
CA ASN A 9 -15.91 14.94 -20.94
C ASN A 9 -16.38 13.51 -21.25
N PHE A 10 -15.99 13.00 -22.42
CA PHE A 10 -16.20 11.59 -22.72
C PHE A 10 -15.45 10.69 -21.74
N ASP A 11 -14.18 10.97 -21.48
CA ASP A 11 -13.35 10.29 -20.46
C ASP A 11 -12.41 11.30 -19.81
N SER A 12 -12.29 11.24 -18.48
CA SER A 12 -11.52 12.20 -17.67
C SER A 12 -10.21 11.62 -17.13
N SER A 13 -9.72 10.49 -17.65
CA SER A 13 -8.48 9.85 -17.17
C SER A 13 -7.25 10.73 -17.30
N LEU A 14 -7.11 11.48 -18.39
CA LEU A 14 -5.97 12.38 -18.58
C LEU A 14 -6.03 13.59 -17.64
N ILE A 15 -7.24 14.07 -17.35
CA ILE A 15 -7.47 15.15 -16.40
C ILE A 15 -7.20 14.66 -14.98
N LEU A 16 -7.61 13.44 -14.64
CA LEU A 16 -7.23 12.79 -13.38
C LEU A 16 -5.72 12.66 -13.24
N LEU A 17 -5.01 12.25 -14.31
CA LEU A 17 -3.56 12.13 -14.28
C LEU A 17 -2.86 13.49 -14.07
N ARG A 18 -3.38 14.54 -14.70
CA ARG A 18 -2.85 15.91 -14.58
C ARG A 18 -3.11 16.53 -13.21
N ASP A 19 -4.36 16.43 -12.73
CA ASP A 19 -4.81 17.13 -11.53
C ASP A 19 -4.56 16.31 -10.25
N GLY A 20 -4.30 15.00 -10.35
CA GLY A 20 -3.98 14.14 -9.23
C GLY A 20 -5.02 14.21 -8.11
N TYR A 21 -4.56 14.59 -6.91
CA TYR A 21 -5.39 14.72 -5.71
C TYR A 21 -6.52 15.76 -5.86
N GLU A 22 -6.32 16.81 -6.66
CA GLU A 22 -7.29 17.90 -6.82
C GLU A 22 -8.42 17.57 -7.80
N PHE A 23 -8.32 16.47 -8.55
CA PHE A 23 -9.27 16.12 -9.62
C PHE A 23 -10.73 16.13 -9.14
N ILE A 24 -11.01 15.44 -8.03
CA ILE A 24 -12.37 15.33 -7.50
C ILE A 24 -12.83 16.68 -6.97
N GLN A 25 -11.97 17.39 -6.23
CA GLN A 25 -12.29 18.71 -5.66
C GLN A 25 -12.67 19.72 -6.75
N LYS A 26 -11.81 19.92 -7.75
CA LYS A 26 -12.05 20.87 -8.85
C LYS A 26 -13.33 20.57 -9.61
N LYS A 27 -13.67 19.28 -9.78
CA LYS A 27 -14.91 18.85 -10.45
C LYS A 27 -16.15 19.14 -9.61
N ARG A 28 -16.10 18.90 -8.30
CA ARG A 28 -17.20 19.21 -7.37
C ARG A 28 -17.47 20.71 -7.31
N GLU A 29 -16.44 21.52 -7.16
CA GLU A 29 -16.54 22.99 -7.14
C GLU A 29 -17.17 23.51 -8.43
N LYS A 30 -16.69 23.05 -9.59
CA LYS A 30 -17.24 23.44 -10.90
C LYS A 30 -18.69 23.03 -11.11
N LEU A 31 -19.13 21.91 -10.54
CA LEU A 31 -20.48 21.37 -10.69
C LEU A 31 -21.43 21.78 -9.56
N GLY A 32 -20.93 22.45 -8.50
CA GLY A 32 -21.71 22.81 -7.33
C GLY A 32 -22.33 21.59 -6.62
N THR A 33 -21.60 20.47 -6.53
CA THR A 33 -22.14 19.21 -5.98
C THR A 33 -21.06 18.35 -5.33
N ASP A 34 -21.46 17.56 -4.34
CA ASP A 34 -20.57 16.60 -3.67
C ASP A 34 -20.45 15.26 -4.40
N ILE A 35 -21.29 15.01 -5.42
CA ILE A 35 -21.36 13.76 -6.17
C ILE A 35 -21.54 14.00 -7.68
N PHE A 36 -20.76 13.31 -8.52
CA PHE A 36 -20.90 13.41 -9.98
C PHE A 36 -20.53 12.11 -10.69
N ARG A 37 -21.06 11.93 -11.91
CA ARG A 37 -20.74 10.84 -12.83
C ARG A 37 -19.67 11.27 -13.82
N THR A 38 -18.71 10.40 -14.11
CA THR A 38 -17.70 10.61 -15.16
C THR A 38 -17.34 9.27 -15.82
N ARG A 39 -16.34 9.26 -16.70
CA ARG A 39 -15.64 8.04 -17.11
C ARG A 39 -14.17 8.12 -16.74
N LEU A 40 -13.67 7.05 -16.15
CA LEU A 40 -12.25 6.85 -15.83
C LEU A 40 -11.83 5.49 -16.35
N MET A 41 -10.73 5.47 -17.10
CA MET A 41 -10.21 4.30 -17.81
C MET A 41 -11.30 3.62 -18.66
N LEU A 42 -12.09 4.42 -19.37
CA LEU A 42 -13.24 4.04 -20.21
C LEU A 42 -14.41 3.41 -19.47
N LYS A 43 -14.35 3.30 -18.13
CA LYS A 43 -15.44 2.80 -17.29
C LYS A 43 -16.25 3.95 -16.73
N LYS A 44 -17.58 3.77 -16.63
CA LYS A 44 -18.43 4.68 -15.87
C LYS A 44 -17.96 4.70 -14.42
N ALA A 45 -17.80 5.89 -13.87
CA ALA A 45 -17.38 6.11 -12.49
C ALA A 45 -18.31 7.12 -11.80
N ILE A 46 -18.53 6.93 -10.52
CA ILE A 46 -19.16 7.91 -9.63
C ILE A 46 -18.06 8.42 -8.71
N CYS A 47 -17.87 9.73 -8.66
CA CYS A 47 -16.97 10.40 -7.74
C CYS A 47 -17.83 11.11 -6.69
N MET A 48 -17.46 10.95 -5.42
CA MET A 48 -18.16 11.54 -4.30
C MET A 48 -17.16 11.90 -3.20
N SER A 49 -17.48 12.90 -2.39
CA SER A 49 -16.65 13.38 -1.28
C SER A 49 -17.55 14.01 -0.22
N GLY A 50 -17.04 14.15 1.01
CA GLY A 50 -17.84 14.52 2.19
C GLY A 50 -18.01 13.35 3.15
N LYS A 51 -18.42 13.66 4.38
CA LYS A 51 -18.57 12.69 5.47
C LYS A 51 -19.65 11.67 5.13
N GLU A 52 -20.79 12.14 4.63
CA GLU A 52 -21.96 11.34 4.27
C GLU A 52 -21.63 10.39 3.11
N ALA A 53 -20.87 10.87 2.12
CA ALA A 53 -20.38 10.04 1.02
C ALA A 53 -19.42 8.94 1.52
N ALA A 54 -18.59 9.25 2.51
CA ALA A 54 -17.69 8.26 3.12
C ALA A 54 -18.49 7.19 3.88
N GLU A 55 -19.47 7.57 4.70
CA GLU A 55 -20.34 6.63 5.42
C GLU A 55 -21.01 5.65 4.45
N VAL A 56 -21.57 6.15 3.34
CA VAL A 56 -22.18 5.31 2.29
C VAL A 56 -21.14 4.44 1.56
N PHE A 57 -19.92 4.94 1.33
CA PHE A 57 -18.85 4.17 0.67
C PHE A 57 -18.33 2.98 1.50
N TYR A 58 -18.43 3.07 2.83
CA TYR A 58 -18.01 2.02 3.76
C TYR A 58 -19.13 1.02 4.09
N ASP A 59 -20.36 1.27 3.63
CA ASP A 59 -21.46 0.32 3.72
C ASP A 59 -21.22 -0.89 2.79
N THR A 60 -20.96 -2.05 3.40
CA THR A 60 -20.63 -3.30 2.68
C THR A 60 -21.83 -3.97 2.02
N GLU A 61 -23.06 -3.53 2.31
CA GLU A 61 -24.25 -4.00 1.57
C GLU A 61 -24.40 -3.25 0.24
N LYS A 62 -23.85 -2.03 0.16
CA LYS A 62 -23.92 -1.17 -1.04
C LYS A 62 -22.67 -1.25 -1.92
N PHE A 63 -21.50 -1.51 -1.35
CA PHE A 63 -20.23 -1.55 -2.07
C PHE A 63 -19.44 -2.84 -1.83
N GLN A 64 -18.79 -3.31 -2.90
CA GLN A 64 -17.82 -4.40 -2.87
C GLN A 64 -16.46 -3.94 -3.41
N ARG A 65 -15.39 -4.62 -3.02
CA ARG A 65 -14.00 -4.34 -3.40
C ARG A 65 -13.46 -5.34 -4.41
N LYS A 66 -13.99 -6.57 -4.44
CA LYS A 66 -13.66 -7.58 -5.43
C LYS A 66 -13.94 -7.05 -6.84
N GLY A 67 -12.89 -7.03 -7.65
CA GLY A 67 -12.94 -6.55 -9.04
C GLY A 67 -12.90 -5.03 -9.23
N ALA A 68 -12.96 -4.24 -8.15
CA ALA A 68 -12.95 -2.77 -8.23
C ALA A 68 -11.56 -2.22 -8.58
N THR A 69 -10.51 -2.78 -7.98
CA THR A 69 -9.14 -2.26 -8.17
C THR A 69 -8.57 -2.63 -9.55
N PRO A 70 -8.10 -1.67 -10.36
CA PRO A 70 -7.46 -1.95 -11.65
C PRO A 70 -6.25 -2.89 -11.54
N LYS A 71 -6.08 -3.80 -12.51
CA LYS A 71 -4.95 -4.76 -12.53
C LYS A 71 -3.57 -4.09 -12.45
N ARG A 72 -3.43 -2.86 -12.97
CA ARG A 72 -2.16 -2.09 -12.89
C ARG A 72 -1.77 -1.74 -11.45
N VAL A 73 -2.76 -1.41 -10.60
CA VAL A 73 -2.55 -1.13 -9.18
C VAL A 73 -2.23 -2.43 -8.43
N GLN A 74 -2.91 -3.53 -8.76
CA GLN A 74 -2.60 -4.84 -8.17
C GLN A 74 -1.18 -5.33 -8.53
N LYS A 75 -0.71 -5.09 -9.75
CA LYS A 75 0.64 -5.49 -10.20
C LYS A 75 1.77 -4.61 -9.68
N THR A 76 1.46 -3.62 -8.83
CA THR A 76 2.43 -2.70 -8.22
C THR A 76 2.20 -2.63 -6.72
N LEU A 77 1.23 -1.82 -6.28
CA LEU A 77 0.98 -1.48 -4.88
C LEU A 77 0.43 -2.66 -4.05
N PHE A 78 -0.77 -3.15 -4.35
CA PHE A 78 -1.46 -4.07 -3.44
C PHE A 78 -1.02 -5.51 -3.58
N GLY A 79 -0.87 -5.96 -4.82
CA GLY A 79 -0.77 -7.38 -5.12
C GLY A 79 -2.03 -7.98 -5.66
N GLN A 80 -1.85 -9.18 -6.20
CA GLN A 80 -2.97 -10.01 -6.61
C GLN A 80 -3.45 -10.81 -5.40
N LYS A 81 -4.79 -10.90 -5.24
CA LYS A 81 -5.44 -11.70 -4.20
C LYS A 81 -5.10 -11.26 -2.75
N GLY A 82 -4.60 -10.04 -2.58
CA GLY A 82 -4.39 -9.43 -1.27
C GLY A 82 -5.73 -9.10 -0.59
N VAL A 83 -5.65 -8.74 0.70
CA VAL A 83 -6.82 -8.41 1.54
C VAL A 83 -7.70 -7.33 0.92
N GLN A 84 -7.11 -6.39 0.16
CA GLN A 84 -7.80 -5.30 -0.54
C GLN A 84 -8.77 -5.77 -1.64
N THR A 85 -8.69 -7.04 -2.06
CA THR A 85 -9.49 -7.62 -3.15
C THR A 85 -10.58 -8.58 -2.66
N LEU A 86 -10.72 -8.73 -1.33
CA LEU A 86 -11.70 -9.59 -0.69
C LEU A 86 -12.90 -8.77 -0.19
N ASP A 87 -14.02 -9.46 0.02
CA ASP A 87 -15.23 -8.91 0.63
C ASP A 87 -15.75 -9.86 1.72
N ASN A 88 -16.67 -9.35 2.56
CA ASN A 88 -17.46 -10.13 3.52
C ASN A 88 -16.63 -10.99 4.48
N SER A 89 -17.02 -12.25 4.70
CA SER A 89 -16.36 -13.16 5.66
C SER A 89 -14.89 -13.42 5.31
N ALA A 90 -14.58 -13.66 4.04
CA ALA A 90 -13.20 -13.88 3.59
C ALA A 90 -12.32 -12.65 3.86
N HIS A 91 -12.85 -11.44 3.66
CA HIS A 91 -12.17 -10.20 4.04
C HIS A 91 -11.99 -10.10 5.55
N ARG A 92 -13.06 -10.31 6.35
CA ARG A 92 -13.01 -10.23 7.81
C ARG A 92 -11.95 -11.15 8.41
N GLN A 93 -11.97 -12.42 8.05
CA GLN A 93 -10.99 -13.40 8.51
C GLN A 93 -9.56 -12.99 8.15
N ARG A 94 -9.31 -12.56 6.91
CA ARG A 94 -7.96 -12.11 6.51
C ARG A 94 -7.57 -10.83 7.22
N LYS A 95 -8.51 -9.90 7.44
CA LYS A 95 -8.25 -8.62 8.10
C LYS A 95 -7.97 -8.80 9.59
N GLU A 96 -8.62 -9.76 10.25
CA GLU A 96 -8.35 -10.13 11.65
C GLU A 96 -6.89 -10.55 11.85
N MET A 97 -6.30 -11.32 10.92
CA MET A 97 -4.87 -11.64 10.92
C MET A 97 -3.99 -10.38 10.85
N PHE A 98 -4.36 -9.36 10.06
CA PHE A 98 -3.60 -8.09 10.08
C PHE A 98 -3.78 -7.35 11.40
N MET A 99 -5.00 -7.33 11.96
CA MET A 99 -5.27 -6.62 13.22
C MET A 99 -4.62 -7.28 14.43
N SER A 100 -4.44 -8.60 14.43
CA SER A 100 -3.72 -9.31 15.51
C SER A 100 -2.25 -8.87 15.63
N LEU A 101 -1.66 -8.41 14.52
CA LEU A 101 -0.29 -7.88 14.46
C LEU A 101 -0.21 -6.40 14.87
N MET A 102 -1.32 -5.66 14.80
CA MET A 102 -1.38 -4.21 15.04
C MET A 102 -1.82 -3.85 16.47
N LYS A 103 -1.60 -4.75 17.43
CA LYS A 103 -1.91 -4.50 18.85
C LYS A 103 -1.01 -3.39 19.41
N PRO A 104 -1.48 -2.63 20.42
CA PRO A 104 -0.70 -1.53 21.00
C PRO A 104 0.73 -1.93 21.39
N ASP A 105 0.94 -3.09 22.00
CA ASP A 105 2.26 -3.56 22.44
C ASP A 105 3.20 -3.84 21.26
N SER A 106 2.65 -4.45 20.19
CA SER A 106 3.38 -4.69 18.96
C SER A 106 3.78 -3.37 18.27
N LEU A 107 2.89 -2.38 18.27
CA LEU A 107 3.17 -1.04 17.74
C LEU A 107 4.21 -0.30 18.59
N ARG A 108 4.16 -0.43 19.92
CA ARG A 108 5.20 0.12 20.81
C ARG A 108 6.57 -0.48 20.50
N GLY A 109 6.66 -1.80 20.35
CA GLY A 109 7.90 -2.47 19.93
C GLY A 109 8.40 -2.00 18.56
N PHE A 110 7.52 -1.81 17.58
CA PHE A 110 7.91 -1.23 16.29
C PHE A 110 8.48 0.19 16.43
N LEU A 111 7.87 1.04 17.24
CA LEU A 111 8.33 2.41 17.46
C LEU A 111 9.67 2.47 18.20
N GLU A 112 9.93 1.57 19.14
CA GLU A 112 11.22 1.44 19.83
C GLU A 112 12.33 1.00 18.85
N ILE A 113 12.04 -0.01 18.01
CA ILE A 113 12.95 -0.44 16.94
C ILE A 113 13.23 0.74 16.00
N GLN A 114 12.19 1.45 15.56
CA GLN A 114 12.34 2.58 14.67
C GLN A 114 13.20 3.68 15.31
N ARG A 115 12.96 4.03 16.58
CA ARG A 115 13.76 5.01 17.33
C ARG A 115 15.23 4.63 17.36
N SER A 116 15.57 3.39 17.70
CA SER A 116 16.97 2.95 17.78
C SER A 116 17.70 3.05 16.43
N TYR A 117 17.01 2.78 15.32
CA TYR A 117 17.59 2.99 13.99
C TYR A 117 17.81 4.47 13.68
N TRP A 118 16.88 5.36 14.05
CA TRP A 118 17.08 6.81 13.89
C TRP A 118 18.27 7.32 14.70
N GLU A 119 18.36 6.97 15.98
CA GLU A 119 19.47 7.35 16.87
C GLU A 119 20.83 6.92 16.26
N LYS A 120 20.93 5.66 15.83
CA LYS A 120 22.15 5.13 15.19
C LYS A 120 22.53 5.89 13.91
N TYR A 121 21.55 6.34 13.13
CA TYR A 121 21.82 7.02 11.86
C TYR A 121 22.10 8.51 12.04
N ILE A 122 21.58 9.15 13.09
CA ILE A 122 21.94 10.52 13.44
C ILE A 122 23.46 10.62 13.66
N ASP A 123 24.05 9.73 14.46
CA ASP A 123 25.51 9.67 14.70
C ASP A 123 26.33 9.49 13.41
N LYS A 124 25.74 8.83 12.41
CA LYS A 124 26.34 8.66 11.07
C LYS A 124 26.23 9.95 10.27
N TRP A 125 25.04 10.56 10.23
CA TRP A 125 24.76 11.74 9.41
C TRP A 125 25.47 13.00 9.91
N GLU A 126 25.79 13.09 11.20
CA GLU A 126 26.64 14.18 11.74
C GLU A 126 28.01 14.27 11.07
N LYS A 127 28.48 13.17 10.47
CA LYS A 127 29.78 13.08 9.77
C LYS A 127 29.65 13.31 8.26
N GLU A 128 28.43 13.45 7.75
CA GLU A 128 28.14 13.65 6.34
C GLU A 128 27.85 15.13 6.08
N GLU A 129 28.38 15.68 4.98
CA GLU A 129 28.09 17.07 4.60
C GLU A 129 26.63 17.25 4.20
N GLN A 130 26.05 16.23 3.55
CA GLN A 130 24.68 16.25 3.05
C GLN A 130 24.06 14.86 3.06
N ILE A 131 22.75 14.80 3.32
CA ILE A 131 21.96 13.58 3.23
C ILE A 131 20.69 13.83 2.42
N ILE A 132 20.18 12.77 1.78
CA ILE A 132 18.84 12.79 1.16
C ILE A 132 17.88 12.08 2.12
N LEU A 133 17.21 12.85 2.98
CA LEU A 133 16.33 12.32 4.04
C LEU A 133 15.31 11.29 3.53
N PHE A 134 14.79 11.46 2.31
CA PHE A 134 13.86 10.50 1.72
C PHE A 134 14.48 9.11 1.53
N ASN A 135 15.72 9.04 1.01
CA ASN A 135 16.41 7.77 0.80
C ASN A 135 16.79 7.13 2.14
N GLU A 136 17.28 7.95 3.07
CA GLU A 136 17.62 7.53 4.42
C GLU A 136 16.41 6.97 5.17
N ALA A 137 15.28 7.68 5.14
CA ALA A 137 14.04 7.22 5.78
C ALA A 137 13.50 5.92 5.16
N GLN A 138 13.64 5.71 3.84
CA GLN A 138 13.27 4.44 3.20
C GLN A 138 14.10 3.27 3.72
N GLU A 139 15.40 3.46 3.89
CA GLU A 139 16.29 2.45 4.44
C GLU A 139 15.95 2.16 5.91
N LEU A 140 15.82 3.20 6.73
CA LEU A 140 15.46 3.09 8.15
C LEU A 140 14.14 2.33 8.35
N LEU A 141 13.10 2.70 7.58
CA LEU A 141 11.80 2.02 7.63
C LEU A 141 11.89 0.56 7.19
N CYS A 142 12.67 0.27 6.15
CA CYS A 142 12.88 -1.10 5.67
C CYS A 142 13.54 -1.97 6.75
N ARG A 143 14.58 -1.46 7.41
CA ARG A 143 15.25 -2.15 8.52
C ARG A 143 14.29 -2.37 9.68
N ALA A 144 13.63 -1.31 10.13
CA ALA A 144 12.71 -1.38 11.27
C ALA A 144 11.57 -2.38 11.03
N VAL A 145 10.95 -2.35 9.85
CA VAL A 145 9.84 -3.28 9.55
C VAL A 145 10.31 -4.72 9.38
N CYS A 146 11.50 -4.96 8.81
CA CYS A 146 12.06 -6.31 8.71
C CYS A 146 12.38 -6.89 10.10
N THR A 147 13.02 -6.10 10.96
CA THR A 147 13.29 -6.49 12.35
C THR A 147 12.00 -6.78 13.12
N TRP A 148 11.04 -5.85 13.09
CA TRP A 148 9.75 -6.02 13.77
C TRP A 148 8.93 -7.21 13.24
N SER A 149 8.95 -7.43 11.93
CA SER A 149 8.22 -8.55 11.32
C SER A 149 8.91 -9.90 11.49
N GLY A 150 10.17 -9.93 11.94
CA GLY A 150 11.00 -11.13 12.01
C GLY A 150 11.54 -11.60 10.66
N VAL A 151 11.46 -10.77 9.62
CA VAL A 151 11.97 -11.10 8.29
C VAL A 151 13.49 -10.91 8.27
N PRO A 152 14.29 -11.95 7.98
CA PRO A 152 15.74 -11.80 7.89
C PRO A 152 16.10 -10.86 6.73
N LEU A 153 16.95 -9.87 7.03
CA LEU A 153 17.42 -8.88 6.07
C LEU A 153 18.93 -8.74 6.18
N ARG A 154 19.66 -9.15 5.14
CA ARG A 154 21.11 -9.02 5.10
C ARG A 154 21.51 -7.60 4.73
N GLU A 155 22.63 -7.12 5.26
CA GLU A 155 23.09 -5.74 5.06
C GLU A 155 23.23 -5.36 3.58
N GLU A 156 23.75 -6.27 2.74
CA GLU A 156 23.89 -6.06 1.31
C GLU A 156 22.55 -5.94 0.55
N GLU A 157 21.45 -6.40 1.14
CA GLU A 157 20.12 -6.38 0.53
C GLU A 157 19.30 -5.14 0.90
N VAL A 158 19.62 -4.50 2.03
CA VAL A 158 18.80 -3.44 2.65
C VAL A 158 18.39 -2.38 1.64
N GLN A 159 19.37 -1.77 0.97
CA GLN A 159 19.10 -0.68 0.03
C GLN A 159 18.20 -1.14 -1.13
N GLN A 160 18.42 -2.35 -1.64
CA GLN A 160 17.60 -2.88 -2.74
C GLN A 160 16.17 -3.15 -2.28
N ARG A 161 15.97 -3.69 -1.07
CA ARG A 161 14.63 -3.92 -0.51
C ARG A 161 13.89 -2.61 -0.27
N ALA A 162 14.56 -1.63 0.35
CA ALA A 162 14.01 -0.29 0.57
C ALA A 162 13.55 0.37 -0.75
N ARG A 163 14.41 0.35 -1.78
CA ARG A 163 14.07 0.86 -3.12
C ARG A 163 12.93 0.09 -3.76
N ASP A 164 12.85 -1.23 -3.59
CA ASP A 164 11.76 -2.04 -4.13
C ASP A 164 10.42 -1.67 -3.47
N PHE A 165 10.38 -1.49 -2.15
CA PHE A 165 9.18 -1.02 -1.45
C PHE A 165 8.74 0.37 -1.93
N GLY A 166 9.67 1.31 -2.01
CA GLY A 166 9.41 2.65 -2.53
C GLY A 166 8.88 2.62 -3.98
N ALA A 167 9.48 1.81 -4.85
CA ALA A 167 9.07 1.69 -6.25
C ALA A 167 7.67 1.09 -6.41
N MET A 168 7.24 0.18 -5.52
CA MET A 168 5.87 -0.35 -5.54
C MET A 168 4.84 0.73 -5.22
N VAL A 169 5.15 1.62 -4.27
CA VAL A 169 4.29 2.76 -3.90
C VAL A 169 4.29 3.82 -5.01
N ASP A 170 5.46 4.25 -5.48
CA ASP A 170 5.58 5.29 -6.52
C ASP A 170 4.84 4.94 -7.83
N ALA A 171 4.68 3.64 -8.11
CA ALA A 171 4.16 3.14 -9.37
C ALA A 171 2.62 3.07 -9.50
N PHE A 172 1.84 3.27 -8.43
CA PHE A 172 0.39 3.01 -8.47
C PHE A 172 -0.36 3.95 -9.41
N GLY A 173 0.02 5.23 -9.41
CA GLY A 173 -0.57 6.29 -10.26
C GLY A 173 0.27 6.62 -11.50
N ALA A 174 1.52 6.17 -11.56
CA ALA A 174 2.45 6.53 -12.62
C ALA A 174 2.20 5.79 -13.95
N ILE A 175 2.62 6.38 -15.07
CA ILE A 175 2.65 5.78 -16.42
C ILE A 175 4.12 5.59 -16.86
N GLY A 176 4.38 4.65 -17.76
CA GLY A 176 5.70 4.50 -18.38
C GLY A 176 6.76 3.87 -17.46
N PRO A 177 8.02 4.33 -17.51
CA PRO A 177 9.14 3.69 -16.80
C PRO A 177 8.93 3.54 -15.29
N ARG A 178 8.35 4.55 -14.61
CA ARG A 178 8.04 4.50 -13.18
C ARG A 178 7.11 3.34 -12.85
N HIS A 179 6.06 3.14 -13.66
CA HIS A 179 5.15 2.01 -13.49
C HIS A 179 5.86 0.66 -13.65
N TRP A 180 6.74 0.54 -14.65
CA TRP A 180 7.46 -0.69 -14.92
C TRP A 180 8.45 -1.04 -13.80
N ARG A 181 9.14 -0.05 -13.24
CA ARG A 181 10.01 -0.25 -12.07
C ARG A 181 9.25 -0.84 -10.89
N GLY A 182 8.09 -0.29 -10.53
CA GLY A 182 7.27 -0.84 -9.46
C GLY A 182 6.77 -2.26 -9.74
N LYS A 183 6.46 -2.58 -10.99
CA LYS A 183 6.05 -3.94 -11.39
C LYS A 183 7.19 -4.95 -11.24
N GLN A 184 8.43 -4.56 -11.54
CA GLN A 184 9.58 -5.44 -11.34
C GLN A 184 9.96 -5.57 -9.86
N ALA A 185 9.92 -4.47 -9.11
CA ALA A 185 10.08 -4.48 -7.66
C ALA A 185 9.06 -5.40 -6.98
N ARG A 186 7.80 -5.34 -7.40
CA ARG A 186 6.74 -6.24 -6.94
C ARG A 186 7.09 -7.71 -7.12
N LYS A 187 7.53 -8.09 -8.32
CA LYS A 187 7.93 -9.47 -8.61
C LYS A 187 9.11 -9.93 -7.75
N ARG A 188 10.11 -9.07 -7.56
CA ARG A 188 11.27 -9.38 -6.71
C ARG A 188 10.88 -9.56 -5.25
N ALA A 189 10.07 -8.65 -4.71
CA ALA A 189 9.59 -8.71 -3.33
C ALA A 189 8.71 -9.94 -3.08
N GLU A 190 7.76 -10.23 -3.96
CA GLU A 190 6.91 -11.44 -3.87
C GLU A 190 7.73 -12.73 -3.96
N LYS A 191 8.74 -12.79 -4.85
CA LYS A 191 9.64 -13.94 -4.95
C LYS A 191 10.44 -14.14 -3.67
N TRP A 192 10.99 -13.05 -3.12
CA TRP A 192 11.78 -13.07 -1.90
C TRP A 192 10.97 -13.57 -0.71
N ILE A 193 9.85 -12.90 -0.39
CA ILE A 193 8.99 -13.28 0.74
C ILE A 193 8.35 -14.66 0.50
N GLY A 194 7.99 -14.99 -0.75
CA GLY A 194 7.45 -16.30 -1.09
C GLY A 194 8.41 -17.46 -0.86
N ASN A 195 9.71 -17.26 -1.12
CA ASN A 195 10.74 -18.26 -0.80
C ASN A 195 10.92 -18.41 0.72
N LEU A 196 10.99 -17.28 1.42
CA LEU A 196 11.07 -17.23 2.88
C LEU A 196 9.90 -17.95 3.57
N ILE A 197 8.66 -17.78 3.09
CA ILE A 197 7.49 -18.51 3.64
C ILE A 197 7.62 -20.02 3.41
N LYS A 198 8.13 -20.45 2.25
CA LYS A 198 8.37 -21.88 1.97
C LYS A 198 9.40 -22.48 2.93
N GLU A 199 10.45 -21.73 3.25
CA GLU A 199 11.49 -22.19 4.19
C GLU A 199 10.97 -22.37 5.61
N ILE A 200 10.12 -21.46 6.10
CA ILE A 200 9.41 -21.65 7.39
C ILE A 200 8.53 -22.90 7.34
N ARG A 201 7.70 -23.05 6.30
CA ARG A 201 6.76 -24.17 6.19
C ARG A 201 7.49 -25.52 6.13
N ASN A 202 8.70 -25.54 5.60
CA ASN A 202 9.56 -26.72 5.54
C ASN A 202 10.46 -26.89 6.78
N GLY A 203 10.30 -26.06 7.81
CA GLY A 203 11.06 -26.16 9.07
C GLY A 203 12.53 -25.75 8.96
N LYS A 204 12.95 -25.09 7.87
CA LYS A 204 14.35 -24.68 7.66
C LYS A 204 14.75 -23.43 8.45
N ILE A 205 13.77 -22.58 8.77
CA ILE A 205 13.97 -21.36 9.56
C ILE A 205 13.01 -21.40 10.74
N HIS A 206 13.55 -21.22 11.95
CA HIS A 206 12.75 -20.98 13.14
C HIS A 206 12.44 -19.48 13.25
N VAL A 207 11.17 -19.15 13.47
CA VAL A 207 10.71 -17.77 13.62
C VAL A 207 9.95 -17.67 14.93
N GLU A 208 10.21 -16.60 15.67
CA GLU A 208 9.57 -16.36 16.96
C GLU A 208 8.04 -16.22 16.81
N LYS A 209 7.32 -16.85 17.75
CA LYS A 209 5.85 -16.77 17.79
C LYS A 209 5.40 -15.33 17.99
N GLY A 210 4.31 -14.94 17.32
CA GLY A 210 3.76 -13.58 17.44
C GLY A 210 4.37 -12.53 16.50
N THR A 211 5.43 -12.87 15.77
CA THR A 211 5.93 -12.01 14.68
C THR A 211 5.02 -12.09 13.45
N ALA A 212 4.99 -11.02 12.64
CA ALA A 212 4.22 -11.01 11.40
C ALA A 212 4.63 -12.15 10.44
N TYR A 213 5.92 -12.44 10.36
CA TYR A 213 6.45 -13.51 9.52
C TYR A 213 6.01 -14.91 10.00
N PHE A 214 5.89 -15.11 11.32
CA PHE A 214 5.31 -16.33 11.89
C PHE A 214 3.81 -16.47 11.58
N GLU A 215 3.01 -15.43 11.84
CA GLU A 215 1.54 -15.48 11.67
C GLU A 215 1.13 -15.70 10.20
N ILE A 216 1.84 -15.10 9.25
CA ILE A 216 1.53 -15.18 7.82
C ILE A 216 1.80 -16.58 7.25
N ARG A 217 2.57 -17.44 7.92
CA ARG A 217 2.92 -18.77 7.38
C ARG A 217 1.70 -19.65 7.11
N TYR A 218 0.58 -19.44 7.81
CA TYR A 218 -0.66 -20.20 7.60
C TYR A 218 -1.68 -19.49 6.70
N SER A 219 -1.36 -18.28 6.22
CA SER A 219 -2.22 -17.60 5.27
C SER A 219 -2.24 -18.37 3.93
N PRO A 220 -3.43 -18.69 3.39
CA PRO A 220 -3.56 -19.24 2.05
C PRO A 220 -3.23 -18.19 0.98
#